data_AF-A0A8S3J247-F1
#
_entry.id   AF-A0A8S3J247-F1
#
_cell.length_a   1.000
_cell.length_b   1.000
_cell.length_c   1.000
_cell.angle_alpha   90.00
_cell.angle_beta   90.00
_cell.angle_gamma   90.00
#
_symmetry.space_group_name_H-M   'P 1'
#
loop_
_entity.id
_entity.type
_entity.pdbx_description
1 polymer ?
#
loop_
_entity_poly.entity_id
_entity_poly.type
_entity_poly.pdbx_seq_one_letter_code
_entity_poly.pdbx_strand_id
1 'polypeptide(L)'
;MLSNQRSLLSQVATGEGKTLIITTLCIIKCLYGEKLDIVTSCSVLAKRDAESEPPKGNKDLYEFFGVTVGHICSEDIDQRAQTFSRCDVVYGDLSSFQRDYLLDRFYGKNILGKRNFENVIVDEVDSMLLDNGNNMLYLSHDIPNMERLQSLFIFIWRSVNQPVNSLDDLNKIYDNAAIKQSIIEDIHGMIMRDEVDAGVWQALLKSKTI
;
A
#
# COMPACT_ATOMS: atom_id res chain seq x y z
N MET A 1 18.44 26.19 15.34
CA MET A 1 17.19 26.94 15.18
C MET A 1 16.08 26.18 14.44
N LEU A 2 16.34 25.00 13.83
CA LEU A 2 15.32 24.18 13.15
C LEU A 2 15.09 22.79 13.78
N SER A 3 15.76 22.48 14.89
CA SER A 3 15.50 21.28 15.69
C SER A 3 14.31 21.54 16.61
N ASN A 4 13.10 21.44 16.06
CA ASN A 4 11.91 21.61 16.86
C ASN A 4 11.50 20.27 17.48
N GLN A 5 11.44 20.20 18.81
CA GLN A 5 11.01 19.01 19.56
C GLN A 5 9.47 18.90 19.67
N ARG A 6 8.71 19.82 19.07
CA ARG A 6 7.24 19.83 19.10
C ARG A 6 6.67 19.94 17.68
N SER A 7 5.66 19.12 17.38
CA SER A 7 4.85 19.29 16.17
C SER A 7 4.16 20.65 16.20
N LEU A 8 4.25 21.41 15.11
CA LEU A 8 3.64 22.73 14.96
C LEU A 8 2.49 22.67 13.95
N LEU A 9 1.41 23.36 14.26
CA LEU A 9 0.34 23.65 13.31
C LEU A 9 0.47 25.11 12.86
N SER A 10 0.52 25.33 11.54
CA SER A 10 0.56 26.67 10.95
C SER A 10 -0.65 26.87 10.06
N GLN A 11 -1.39 27.96 10.28
CA GLN A 11 -2.51 28.36 9.44
C GLN A 11 -2.03 29.38 8.41
N VAL A 12 -2.18 29.02 7.14
CA VAL A 12 -1.87 29.87 5.98
C VAL A 12 -3.14 29.96 5.15
N ALA A 13 -3.63 31.17 4.91
CA ALA A 13 -4.84 31.36 4.11
C ALA A 13 -4.61 30.96 2.64
N THR A 14 -5.68 30.52 1.97
CA THR A 14 -5.62 30.16 0.55
C THR A 14 -5.19 31.36 -0.29
N GLY A 15 -4.18 31.16 -1.14
CA GLY A 15 -3.60 32.23 -1.97
C GLY A 15 -2.36 32.90 -1.39
N GLU A 16 -2.05 32.69 -0.10
CA GLU A 16 -0.86 33.28 0.56
C GLU A 16 0.46 32.53 0.24
N GLY A 17 0.45 31.65 -0.76
CA GLY A 17 1.66 30.94 -1.18
C GLY A 17 2.09 29.80 -0.26
N LYS A 18 1.15 29.08 0.35
CA LYS A 18 1.42 27.89 1.19
C LYS A 18 2.40 26.91 0.54
N THR A 19 2.22 26.62 -0.75
CA THR A 19 3.12 25.76 -1.53
C THR A 19 4.56 26.28 -1.53
N LEU A 20 4.78 27.58 -1.73
CA LEU A 20 6.12 28.17 -1.73
C LEU A 20 6.77 28.12 -0.34
N ILE A 21 5.98 28.32 0.71
CA ILE A 21 6.43 28.19 2.10
C ILE A 21 6.90 26.76 2.37
N ILE A 22 6.10 25.75 1.98
CA ILE A 22 6.44 24.33 2.11
C ILE A 22 7.72 24.03 1.32
N THR A 23 7.80 24.43 0.06
CA THR A 23 8.97 24.19 -0.79
C THR A 23 10.24 24.79 -0.19
N THR A 24 10.18 26.04 0.27
CA THR A 24 11.33 26.72 0.90
C THR A 24 11.77 26.00 2.17
N LEU A 25 10.82 25.58 3.02
CA LEU A 25 11.11 24.82 4.22
C LEU A 25 11.79 23.48 3.89
N CYS A 26 11.29 22.78 2.87
CA CYS A 26 11.85 21.51 2.44
C CYS A 26 13.28 21.68 1.93
N ILE A 27 13.54 22.68 1.09
CA ILE A 27 14.90 22.99 0.60
C ILE A 27 15.84 23.23 1.78
N ILE A 28 15.46 24.12 2.71
CA ILE A 28 16.29 24.44 3.87
C ILE A 28 16.60 23.17 4.67
N LYS A 29 15.60 22.34 4.93
CA LYS A 29 15.73 21.09 5.70
C LYS A 29 16.59 20.05 4.98
N CYS A 30 16.44 19.88 3.67
CA CYS A 30 17.28 19.01 2.86
C CYS A 30 18.74 19.46 2.84
N LEU A 31 19.01 20.77 2.85
CA LEU A 31 20.38 21.28 2.97
C LEU A 31 21.03 20.96 4.33
N TYR A 32 20.25 20.64 5.37
CA TYR A 32 20.73 20.08 6.64
C TYR A 32 20.89 18.55 6.62
N GLY A 33 20.64 17.89 5.49
CA GLY A 33 20.70 16.43 5.33
C GLY A 33 19.44 15.70 5.79
N GLU A 34 18.34 16.42 6.03
CA GLU A 34 17.06 15.81 6.41
C GLU A 34 16.25 15.43 5.16
N LYS A 35 15.52 14.30 5.23
CA LYS A 35 14.55 13.90 4.20
C LYS A 35 13.14 14.26 4.64
N LEU A 36 12.29 14.68 3.70
CA LEU A 36 10.95 15.17 4.01
C LEU A 36 9.87 14.45 3.21
N ASP A 37 8.78 14.12 3.89
CA ASP A 37 7.60 13.47 3.34
C ASP A 37 6.41 14.42 3.40
N ILE A 38 5.86 14.78 2.25
CA ILE A 38 4.79 15.76 2.14
C ILE A 38 3.51 15.03 1.79
N VAL A 39 2.59 15.00 2.74
CA VAL A 39 1.27 14.39 2.60
C VAL A 39 0.28 15.48 2.23
N THR A 40 -0.43 15.29 1.12
CA THR A 40 -1.49 16.19 0.66
C THR A 40 -2.84 15.45 0.63
N SER A 41 -3.93 16.20 0.43
CA SER A 41 -5.29 15.66 0.35
C SER A 41 -5.55 14.83 -0.93
N CYS A 42 -4.83 15.11 -2.03
CA CYS A 42 -5.08 14.46 -3.33
C CYS A 42 -3.82 14.20 -4.16
N SER A 43 -3.80 13.08 -4.89
CA SER A 43 -2.69 12.67 -5.76
C SER A 43 -2.38 13.67 -6.89
N VAL A 44 -3.38 14.43 -7.35
CA VAL A 44 -3.20 15.45 -8.40
C VAL A 44 -2.33 16.60 -7.90
N LEU A 45 -2.54 17.04 -6.65
CA LEU A 45 -1.73 18.08 -6.03
C LEU A 45 -0.31 17.57 -5.76
N ALA A 46 -0.18 16.32 -5.30
CA ALA A 46 1.12 15.69 -5.08
C ALA A 46 1.96 15.60 -6.36
N LYS A 47 1.35 15.17 -7.49
CA LYS A 47 2.03 15.13 -8.79
C LYS A 47 2.42 16.52 -9.26
N ARG A 48 1.46 17.45 -9.25
CA ARG A 48 1.69 18.84 -9.65
C ARG A 48 2.88 19.46 -8.91
N ASP A 49 2.96 19.30 -7.59
CA ASP A 49 3.98 19.94 -6.79
C ASP A 49 5.36 19.25 -6.88
N ALA A 50 5.41 17.99 -7.31
CA ALA A 50 6.64 17.20 -7.47
C ALA A 50 7.19 17.13 -8.90
N GLU A 51 6.38 17.41 -9.92
CA GLU A 51 6.77 17.36 -11.33
C GLU A 51 7.25 18.73 -11.84
N SER A 52 7.88 18.73 -13.02
CA SER A 52 8.37 19.94 -13.69
C SER A 52 7.33 20.58 -14.60
N GLU A 53 6.09 20.10 -14.68
CA GLU A 53 5.13 20.60 -15.69
C GLU A 53 4.92 22.13 -15.54
N PRO A 54 5.39 22.93 -16.51
CA PRO A 54 5.22 24.37 -16.47
C PRO A 54 3.74 24.70 -16.67
N PRO A 55 3.17 25.70 -15.96
CA PRO A 55 3.84 26.71 -15.15
C PRO A 55 3.72 26.50 -13.63
N LYS A 56 3.46 25.28 -13.14
CA LYS A 56 2.93 25.07 -11.76
C LYS A 56 3.72 24.09 -10.88
N GLY A 57 4.76 23.46 -11.43
CA GLY A 57 5.62 22.56 -10.67
C GLY A 57 6.69 23.29 -9.84
N ASN A 58 7.11 22.67 -8.73
CA ASN A 58 8.20 23.19 -7.90
C ASN A 58 9.55 22.50 -8.18
N LYS A 59 9.56 21.50 -9.07
CA LYS A 59 10.74 20.67 -9.30
C LYS A 59 11.96 21.47 -9.72
N ASP A 60 11.79 22.44 -10.62
CA ASP A 60 12.88 23.31 -11.07
C ASP A 60 13.50 24.13 -9.90
N LEU A 61 12.67 24.52 -8.93
CA LEU A 61 13.13 25.22 -7.74
C LEU A 61 13.92 24.28 -6.81
N TYR A 62 13.46 23.04 -6.60
CA TYR A 62 14.22 22.05 -5.84
C TYR A 62 15.57 21.73 -6.51
N GLU A 63 15.56 21.50 -7.83
CA GLU A 63 16.76 21.17 -8.62
C GLU A 63 17.77 22.32 -8.63
N PHE A 64 17.32 23.58 -8.63
CA PHE A 64 18.20 24.74 -8.53
C PHE A 64 19.08 24.71 -7.26
N PHE A 65 18.55 24.14 -6.16
CA PHE A 65 19.29 23.96 -4.90
C PHE A 65 19.93 22.57 -4.77
N GLY A 66 19.89 21.74 -5.82
CA GLY A 66 20.42 20.38 -5.81
C GLY A 66 19.62 19.39 -4.95
N VAL A 67 18.36 19.70 -4.65
CA VAL A 67 17.46 18.84 -3.86
C VAL A 67 16.65 17.98 -4.81
N THR A 68 16.60 16.67 -4.55
CA THR A 68 15.84 15.74 -5.38
C THR A 68 14.40 15.60 -4.88
N VAL A 69 13.43 15.70 -5.78
CA VAL A 69 11.99 15.61 -5.47
C VAL A 69 11.30 14.57 -6.37
N GLY A 70 10.29 13.90 -5.83
CA GLY A 70 9.45 12.97 -6.58
C GLY A 70 8.12 12.71 -5.88
N HIS A 71 7.27 11.88 -6.48
CA HIS A 71 5.98 11.50 -5.90
C HIS A 71 5.76 9.98 -5.88
N ILE A 72 4.85 9.52 -5.02
CA ILE A 72 4.47 8.11 -4.87
C ILE A 72 3.06 7.78 -5.38
N CYS A 73 2.50 8.65 -6.23
CA CYS A 73 1.17 8.46 -6.82
C CYS A 73 1.10 7.38 -7.94
N SER A 74 2.18 6.64 -8.21
CA SER A 74 2.19 5.55 -9.20
C SER A 74 1.62 4.27 -8.59
N GLU A 75 0.95 3.43 -9.38
CA GLU A 75 0.51 2.10 -8.93
C GLU A 75 1.65 1.07 -8.91
N ASP A 76 2.73 1.35 -9.65
CA ASP A 76 3.93 0.50 -9.70
C ASP A 76 4.74 0.62 -8.40
N ILE A 77 4.87 -0.51 -7.69
CA ILE A 77 5.61 -0.61 -6.42
C ILE A 77 7.09 -0.26 -6.61
N ASP A 78 7.70 -0.68 -7.73
CA ASP A 78 9.14 -0.48 -7.96
C ASP A 78 9.45 0.99 -8.20
N GLN A 79 8.56 1.71 -8.89
CA GLN A 79 8.66 3.15 -9.06
C GLN A 79 8.56 3.88 -7.73
N ARG A 80 7.61 3.49 -6.85
CA ARG A 80 7.48 4.11 -5.52
C ARG A 80 8.69 3.84 -4.65
N ALA A 81 9.21 2.61 -4.64
CA ALA A 81 10.44 2.27 -3.92
C ALA A 81 11.65 3.07 -4.43
N GLN A 82 11.76 3.23 -5.74
CA GLN A 82 12.79 4.06 -6.35
C GLN A 82 12.66 5.54 -5.92
N THR A 83 11.45 6.09 -5.89
CA THR A 83 11.19 7.44 -5.37
C THR A 83 11.65 7.58 -3.93
N PHE A 84 11.25 6.68 -3.02
CA PHE A 84 11.67 6.73 -1.61
C PHE A 84 13.19 6.68 -1.43
N SER A 85 13.87 5.86 -2.24
CA SER A 85 15.32 5.71 -2.19
C SER A 85 16.07 6.92 -2.74
N ARG A 86 15.63 7.48 -3.87
CA ARG A 86 16.39 8.47 -4.64
C ARG A 86 16.08 9.91 -4.28
N CYS A 87 14.87 10.19 -3.79
CA CYS A 87 14.43 11.56 -3.53
C CYS A 87 14.69 11.98 -2.08
N ASP A 88 15.06 13.24 -1.89
CA ASP A 88 15.14 13.89 -0.58
C ASP A 88 13.73 14.26 -0.12
N VAL A 89 12.94 14.82 -1.05
CA VAL A 89 11.54 15.21 -0.83
C VAL A 89 10.60 14.26 -1.59
N VAL A 90 9.61 13.72 -0.89
CA VAL A 90 8.61 12.82 -1.49
C VAL A 90 7.21 13.36 -1.24
N TYR A 91 6.47 13.60 -2.32
CA TYR A 91 5.04 13.96 -2.27
C TYR A 91 4.15 12.74 -2.43
N GLY A 92 3.01 12.74 -1.74
CA GLY A 92 2.00 11.71 -1.89
C GLY A 92 0.69 12.10 -1.24
N ASP A 93 -0.39 11.43 -1.64
CA ASP A 93 -1.64 11.47 -0.89
C ASP A 93 -1.57 10.52 0.33
N LEU A 94 -2.48 10.72 1.28
CA LEU A 94 -2.53 9.92 2.50
C LEU A 94 -2.58 8.41 2.21
N SER A 95 -3.43 8.02 1.27
CA SER A 95 -3.68 6.63 0.92
C SER A 95 -2.43 5.95 0.36
N SER A 96 -1.62 6.64 -0.46
CA SER A 96 -0.37 6.06 -0.99
C SER A 96 0.67 5.83 0.11
N PHE A 97 0.86 6.80 1.01
CA PHE A 97 1.77 6.62 2.15
C PHE A 97 1.31 5.49 3.08
N GLN A 98 0.01 5.43 3.39
CA GLN A 98 -0.56 4.36 4.20
C GLN A 98 -0.39 2.99 3.52
N ARG A 99 -0.67 2.89 2.23
CA ARG A 99 -0.49 1.65 1.45
C ARG A 99 0.95 1.17 1.53
N ASP A 100 1.91 2.04 1.27
CA ASP A 100 3.32 1.65 1.22
C ASP A 100 3.87 1.34 2.62
N TYR A 101 3.43 2.07 3.65
CA TYR A 101 3.74 1.73 5.05
C TYR A 101 3.23 0.33 5.41
N LEU A 102 1.99 0.02 5.06
CA LEU A 102 1.40 -1.28 5.37
C LEU A 102 2.05 -2.41 4.56
N LEU A 103 2.35 -2.20 3.27
CA LEU A 103 3.08 -3.16 2.44
C LEU A 103 4.49 -3.44 2.96
N ASP A 104 5.19 -2.40 3.42
CA ASP A 104 6.53 -2.53 4.00
C ASP A 104 6.51 -3.32 5.32
N ARG A 105 5.61 -2.94 6.25
CA ARG A 105 5.55 -3.51 7.60
C ARG A 105 4.89 -4.87 7.70
N PHE A 106 3.83 -5.12 6.93
CA PHE A 106 3.04 -6.36 7.04
C PHE A 106 3.36 -7.38 5.95
N TYR A 107 3.81 -6.94 4.78
CA TYR A 107 4.12 -7.83 3.64
C TYR A 107 5.63 -7.94 3.35
N GLY A 108 6.48 -7.23 4.09
CA GLY A 108 7.94 -7.32 3.95
C GLY A 108 8.45 -6.86 2.59
N LYS A 109 7.71 -6.00 1.88
CA LYS A 109 8.04 -5.57 0.51
C LYS A 109 9.23 -4.61 0.42
N ASN A 110 9.75 -4.12 1.56
CA ASN A 110 10.89 -3.21 1.66
C ASN A 110 10.77 -1.97 0.73
N ILE A 111 9.56 -1.44 0.59
CA ILE A 111 9.26 -0.32 -0.32
C ILE A 111 9.90 0.97 0.21
N LEU A 112 9.95 1.15 1.53
CA LEU A 112 10.47 2.36 2.15
C LEU A 112 12.01 2.37 2.20
N GLY A 113 12.65 1.20 2.07
CA GLY A 113 14.09 1.05 2.22
C GLY A 113 14.57 1.52 3.59
N LYS A 114 15.40 2.57 3.61
CA LYS A 114 15.92 3.17 4.85
C LYS A 114 15.11 4.37 5.34
N ARG A 115 14.06 4.76 4.63
CA ARG A 115 13.27 5.95 4.95
C ARG A 115 12.34 5.64 6.12
N ASN A 116 12.31 6.50 7.13
CA ASN A 116 11.59 6.25 8.38
C ASN A 116 10.65 7.41 8.80
N PHE A 117 10.18 8.21 7.83
CA PHE A 117 9.22 9.31 8.06
C PHE A 117 9.62 10.27 9.20
N GLU A 118 10.89 10.68 9.25
CA GLU A 118 11.43 11.52 10.33
C GLU A 118 10.88 12.94 10.31
N ASN A 119 10.68 13.51 9.12
CA ASN A 119 10.08 14.82 8.92
C ASN A 119 8.90 14.70 7.96
N VAL A 120 7.70 14.91 8.49
CA VAL A 120 6.45 14.84 7.72
C VAL A 120 5.77 16.20 7.75
N ILE A 121 5.40 16.70 6.59
CA ILE A 121 4.57 17.90 6.43
C ILE A 121 3.21 17.44 5.93
N VAL A 122 2.15 17.80 6.64
CA VAL A 122 0.78 17.49 6.26
C VAL A 122 0.11 18.76 5.74
N ASP A 123 -0.17 18.79 4.45
CA ASP A 123 -0.94 19.84 3.81
C ASP A 123 -2.44 19.58 3.97
N GLU A 124 -3.24 20.65 4.02
CA GLU A 124 -4.71 20.57 4.19
C GLU A 124 -5.17 19.66 5.35
N VAL A 125 -4.48 19.75 6.49
CA VAL A 125 -4.68 18.87 7.65
C VAL A 125 -6.11 18.86 8.21
N ASP A 126 -6.85 19.95 8.04
CA ASP A 126 -8.27 20.04 8.39
C ASP A 126 -9.11 19.07 7.55
N SER A 127 -8.94 19.09 6.23
CA SER A 127 -9.63 18.13 5.35
C SER A 127 -9.24 16.69 5.67
N MET A 128 -7.98 16.44 6.03
CA MET A 128 -7.51 15.08 6.29
C MET A 128 -7.99 14.53 7.63
N LEU A 129 -8.01 15.36 8.68
CA LEU A 129 -8.39 14.92 10.03
C LEU A 129 -9.90 15.02 10.29
N LEU A 130 -10.58 16.01 9.71
CA LEU A 130 -12.00 16.21 9.94
C LEU A 130 -12.86 15.49 8.90
N ASP A 131 -12.58 15.69 7.61
CA ASP A 131 -13.42 15.10 6.56
C ASP A 131 -13.06 13.63 6.32
N ASN A 132 -11.76 13.34 6.24
CA ASN A 132 -11.25 12.00 5.93
C ASN A 132 -10.73 11.23 7.14
N GLY A 133 -10.86 11.76 8.36
CA GLY A 133 -10.27 11.16 9.57
C GLY A 133 -10.82 9.78 9.92
N ASN A 134 -12.03 9.45 9.44
CA ASN A 134 -12.67 8.15 9.62
C ASN A 134 -12.50 7.21 8.42
N ASN A 135 -11.82 7.64 7.35
CA ASN A 135 -11.58 6.78 6.20
C ASN A 135 -10.51 5.74 6.54
N MET A 136 -10.88 4.47 6.40
CA MET A 136 -9.99 3.35 6.67
C MET A 136 -9.46 2.78 5.35
N LEU A 137 -8.14 2.70 5.21
CA LEU A 137 -7.51 2.05 4.06
C LEU A 137 -7.44 0.54 4.28
N TYR A 138 -7.97 -0.23 3.34
CA TYR A 138 -7.86 -1.68 3.31
C TYR A 138 -6.81 -2.13 2.29
N LEU A 139 -5.89 -3.00 2.71
CA LEU A 139 -5.04 -3.74 1.80
C LEU A 139 -5.65 -5.12 1.54
N SER A 140 -6.11 -5.34 0.31
CA SER A 140 -6.55 -6.64 -0.17
C SER A 140 -5.52 -7.21 -1.14
N HIS A 141 -5.18 -8.49 -0.97
CA HIS A 141 -4.41 -9.26 -1.95
C HIS A 141 -5.11 -10.58 -2.17
N ASP A 142 -5.04 -11.09 -3.40
CA ASP A 142 -5.53 -12.41 -3.70
C ASP A 142 -4.62 -13.45 -3.05
N ILE A 143 -5.23 -14.33 -2.26
CA ILE A 143 -4.53 -15.52 -1.75
C ILE A 143 -4.66 -16.58 -2.86
N PRO A 144 -3.56 -16.93 -3.54
CA PRO A 144 -3.62 -17.89 -4.63
C PRO A 144 -4.23 -19.20 -4.13
N ASN A 145 -5.03 -19.83 -4.99
CA ASN A 145 -5.70 -21.10 -4.75
C ASN A 145 -6.78 -21.10 -3.65
N MET A 146 -7.24 -19.95 -3.14
CA MET A 146 -8.40 -19.94 -2.24
C MET A 146 -9.70 -20.40 -2.88
N GLU A 147 -9.85 -20.21 -4.20
CA GLU A 147 -10.98 -20.76 -4.97
C GLU A 147 -11.09 -22.29 -4.82
N ARG A 148 -9.96 -22.99 -4.63
CA ARG A 148 -9.93 -24.46 -4.45
C ARG A 148 -10.58 -24.91 -3.14
N LEU A 149 -10.70 -24.01 -2.15
CA LEU A 149 -11.36 -24.29 -0.89
C LEU A 149 -12.88 -24.06 -0.96
N GLN A 150 -13.39 -23.53 -2.08
CA GLN A 150 -14.82 -23.24 -2.24
C GLN A 150 -15.69 -24.49 -2.04
N SER A 151 -15.32 -25.63 -2.64
CA SER A 151 -16.04 -26.90 -2.47
C SER A 151 -16.06 -27.34 -1.01
N LEU A 152 -14.96 -27.17 -0.28
CA LEU A 152 -14.87 -27.48 1.15
C LEU A 152 -15.75 -26.54 1.99
N PHE A 153 -15.75 -25.24 1.71
CA PHE A 153 -16.59 -24.28 2.42
C PHE A 153 -18.08 -24.54 2.18
N ILE A 154 -18.47 -24.88 0.95
CA ILE A 154 -19.85 -25.28 0.63
C ILE A 154 -20.24 -26.54 1.41
N PHE A 155 -19.34 -27.52 1.49
CA PHE A 155 -19.56 -28.73 2.28
C PHE A 155 -19.79 -28.41 3.76
N ILE A 156 -18.88 -27.66 4.39
CA ILE A 156 -19.00 -27.26 5.80
C ILE A 156 -20.32 -26.51 6.06
N TRP A 157 -20.65 -25.55 5.19
CA TRP A 157 -21.89 -24.77 5.31
C TRP A 157 -23.14 -25.66 5.25
N ARG A 158 -23.16 -26.64 4.34
CA ARG A 158 -24.25 -27.62 4.26
C ARG A 158 -24.33 -28.47 5.52
N SER A 159 -23.20 -28.94 6.03
CA SER A 159 -23.16 -29.74 7.25
C SER A 159 -23.70 -29.01 8.48
N VAL A 160 -23.37 -27.72 8.61
CA VAL A 160 -23.80 -26.89 9.76
C VAL A 160 -25.27 -26.50 9.67
N ASN A 161 -25.79 -26.21 8.46
CA ASN A 161 -27.14 -25.66 8.28
C ASN A 161 -28.22 -26.70 7.93
N GLN A 162 -27.88 -27.99 7.87
CA GLN A 162 -28.90 -29.01 7.70
C GLN A 162 -29.64 -29.27 9.02
N PRO A 163 -30.99 -29.30 9.02
CA PRO A 163 -31.76 -29.70 10.18
C PRO A 163 -31.52 -31.19 10.47
N VAL A 164 -30.84 -31.48 11.58
CA VAL A 164 -30.60 -32.86 12.04
C VAL A 164 -31.91 -33.43 12.58
N ASN A 165 -32.62 -34.20 11.77
CA ASN A 165 -33.87 -34.85 12.18
C ASN A 165 -33.67 -36.27 12.72
N SER A 166 -32.55 -36.95 12.44
CA SER A 166 -32.18 -38.24 13.05
C SER A 166 -30.71 -38.63 12.82
N LEU A 167 -30.16 -39.53 13.64
CA LEU A 167 -28.79 -40.07 13.52
C LEU A 167 -28.57 -40.92 12.25
N ASP A 168 -29.63 -41.48 11.66
CA ASP A 168 -29.55 -42.30 10.44
C ASP A 168 -29.42 -41.46 9.16
N ASP A 169 -29.87 -40.21 9.19
CA ASP A 169 -29.72 -39.27 8.06
C ASP A 169 -28.27 -38.76 7.93
N LEU A 170 -27.53 -38.68 9.05
CA LEU A 170 -26.11 -38.30 9.04
C LEU A 170 -25.25 -39.31 8.27
N ASN A 171 -25.47 -40.63 8.40
CA ASN A 171 -24.64 -41.60 7.67
C ASN A 171 -24.93 -41.70 6.17
N LYS A 172 -26.13 -41.27 5.72
CA LYS A 172 -26.48 -41.21 4.29
C LYS A 172 -26.06 -39.91 3.62
N ILE A 173 -26.02 -38.81 4.37
CA ILE A 173 -25.61 -37.50 3.84
C ILE A 173 -24.08 -37.36 3.87
N TYR A 174 -23.40 -38.03 4.82
CA TYR A 174 -21.97 -37.91 5.05
C TYR A 174 -21.22 -39.15 4.59
N ASP A 175 -21.30 -39.46 3.28
CA ASP A 175 -20.32 -40.36 2.68
C ASP A 175 -18.97 -39.65 2.59
N ASN A 176 -18.23 -39.71 3.70
CA ASN A 176 -16.88 -39.16 3.81
C ASN A 176 -15.96 -39.66 2.70
N ALA A 177 -16.20 -40.84 2.12
CA ALA A 177 -15.39 -41.34 1.02
C ALA A 177 -15.70 -40.57 -0.27
N ALA A 178 -16.97 -40.37 -0.63
CA ALA A 178 -17.37 -39.62 -1.82
C ALA A 178 -16.92 -38.15 -1.77
N ILE A 179 -17.01 -37.51 -0.60
CA ILE A 179 -16.63 -36.11 -0.41
C ILE A 179 -15.11 -35.95 -0.43
N LYS A 180 -14.39 -36.86 0.25
CA LYS A 180 -12.93 -36.90 0.17
C LYS A 180 -12.46 -37.19 -1.25
N GLN A 181 -13.16 -38.05 -1.98
CA GLN A 181 -12.88 -38.36 -3.38
C GLN A 181 -13.11 -37.13 -4.28
N SER A 182 -14.24 -36.41 -4.15
CA SER A 182 -14.50 -35.21 -4.97
C SER A 182 -13.55 -34.06 -4.64
N ILE A 183 -13.21 -33.85 -3.35
CA ILE A 183 -12.22 -32.85 -2.95
C ILE A 183 -10.85 -33.23 -3.50
N ILE A 184 -10.46 -34.50 -3.42
CA ILE A 184 -9.20 -34.98 -3.99
C ILE A 184 -9.22 -34.83 -5.51
N GLU A 185 -10.30 -35.19 -6.20
CA GLU A 185 -10.42 -35.09 -7.66
C GLU A 185 -10.45 -33.65 -8.17
N ASP A 186 -11.12 -32.72 -7.49
CA ASP A 186 -11.05 -31.28 -7.80
C ASP A 186 -9.63 -30.74 -7.58
N ILE A 187 -8.97 -31.16 -6.48
CA ILE A 187 -7.57 -30.78 -6.19
C ILE A 187 -6.61 -31.41 -7.20
N HIS A 188 -6.81 -32.66 -7.62
CA HIS A 188 -5.89 -33.41 -8.49
C HIS A 188 -6.13 -33.15 -9.99
N GLY A 189 -7.38 -32.93 -10.40
CA GLY A 189 -7.78 -32.64 -11.78
C GLY A 189 -7.39 -31.24 -12.24
N MET A 190 -7.26 -30.30 -11.29
CA MET A 190 -6.72 -28.95 -11.53
C MET A 190 -5.24 -28.80 -11.14
N ILE A 191 -4.59 -29.88 -10.69
CA ILE A 191 -3.14 -29.95 -10.49
C ILE A 191 -2.59 -30.95 -11.53
N MET A 192 -2.45 -30.49 -12.77
CA MET A 192 -1.52 -31.15 -13.67
C MET A 192 -0.11 -30.91 -13.14
N ARG A 193 0.70 -31.98 -13.08
CA ARG A 193 2.09 -31.95 -12.58
C ARG A 193 2.92 -30.80 -13.19
N ASP A 194 2.61 -30.42 -14.41
CA ASP A 194 3.31 -29.36 -15.15
C ASP A 194 3.03 -27.93 -14.61
N GLU A 195 1.90 -27.68 -13.93
CA GLU A 195 1.59 -26.36 -13.35
C GLU A 195 2.22 -26.12 -11.97
N VAL A 196 2.45 -27.20 -11.20
CA VAL A 196 3.16 -27.13 -9.92
C VAL A 196 4.64 -26.82 -10.13
N ASP A 197 5.22 -27.40 -11.18
CA ASP A 197 6.64 -27.21 -11.48
C ASP A 197 6.93 -25.89 -12.21
N ALA A 198 6.01 -25.38 -13.03
CA ALA A 198 6.21 -24.12 -13.77
C ALA A 198 5.81 -22.85 -13.00
N GLY A 199 4.72 -22.88 -12.22
CA GLY A 199 4.13 -21.68 -11.61
C GLY A 199 4.45 -21.50 -10.12
N VAL A 200 4.37 -22.57 -9.34
CA VAL A 200 4.49 -22.51 -7.86
C VAL A 200 5.95 -22.28 -7.44
N TRP A 201 6.91 -22.97 -8.08
CA TRP A 201 8.33 -22.74 -7.80
C TRP A 201 8.83 -21.40 -8.32
N GLN A 202 8.37 -20.90 -9.46
CA GLN A 202 8.75 -19.56 -9.92
C GLN A 202 8.18 -18.45 -9.04
N ALA A 203 6.94 -18.59 -8.55
CA ALA A 203 6.33 -17.64 -7.61
C ALA A 203 7.04 -17.65 -6.24
N LEU A 204 7.42 -18.83 -5.73
CA LEU A 204 8.18 -18.98 -4.48
C LEU A 204 9.65 -18.59 -4.60
N LEU A 205 10.28 -18.75 -5.76
CA LEU A 205 11.66 -18.30 -6.02
C LEU A 205 11.74 -16.79 -6.24
N LYS A 206 10.72 -16.18 -6.88
CA LYS A 206 10.57 -14.71 -6.95
C LYS A 206 10.27 -14.09 -5.57
N SER A 207 9.64 -14.82 -4.65
CA SER A 207 9.40 -14.33 -3.29
C SER A 207 10.55 -14.60 -2.31
N LYS A 208 11.55 -15.41 -2.68
CA LYS A 208 12.75 -15.71 -1.87
C LYS A 208 14.05 -15.09 -2.42
N THR A 209 14.00 -14.50 -3.60
CA THR A 209 15.12 -13.72 -4.14
C THR A 209 14.70 -12.25 -4.17
N ILE A 210 14.86 -11.59 -3.02
CA ILE A 210 15.20 -10.17 -2.76
C ILE A 210 15.10 -9.95 -1.25
#